data_AF-A0A066WF65-F1
#
_entry.id   AF-A0A066WF65-F1
#
_cell.length_a   1.000
_cell.length_b   1.000
_cell.length_c   1.000
_cell.angle_alpha   90.00
_cell.angle_beta   90.00
_cell.angle_gamma   90.00
#
_symmetry.space_group_name_H-M   'P 1'
#
loop_
_entity.id
_entity.type
_entity.pdbx_description
1 polymer ?
#
loop_
_entity_poly.entity_id
_entity_poly.type
_entity_poly.pdbx_seq_one_letter_code
_entity_poly.pdbx_strand_id
1 'polypeptide(L)'
;MTTKADIAKLRACLRCQFVQRGADFNARGCPNCEAVLQMQGSQDTVLDCTTSNFDGLVSMIHPDQSWVAKWQHIEKRVPGLYAVKTTGRLPEQYE
;
A
#
# COMPACT_ATOMS: atom_id res chain seq x y z
N MET A 1 18.65 5.45 11.62
CA MET A 1 17.70 6.56 11.41
C MET A 1 17.21 6.51 9.97
N THR A 2 15.90 6.53 9.73
CA THR A 2 15.30 6.57 8.38
C THR A 2 15.54 7.95 7.77
N THR A 3 16.07 8.01 6.54
CA THR A 3 16.37 9.26 5.84
C THR A 3 15.19 9.71 4.96
N LYS A 4 15.18 10.99 4.54
CA LYS A 4 14.22 11.46 3.52
C LYS A 4 14.29 10.63 2.23
N ALA A 5 15.48 10.16 1.85
CA ALA A 5 15.67 9.31 0.69
C ALA A 5 15.02 7.92 0.85
N ASP A 6 14.94 7.40 2.08
CA ASP A 6 14.24 6.14 2.36
C ASP A 6 12.72 6.31 2.25
N ILE A 7 12.18 7.46 2.68
CA ILE A 7 10.76 7.78 2.55
C ILE A 7 10.37 7.95 1.07
N ALA A 8 11.25 8.54 0.26
CA ALA A 8 11.01 8.72 -1.19
C ALA A 8 10.88 7.40 -1.97
N LYS A 9 11.33 6.28 -1.40
CA LYS A 9 11.21 4.94 -2.01
C LYS A 9 9.89 4.23 -1.65
N LEU A 10 9.09 4.83 -0.77
CA LEU A 10 7.80 4.27 -0.38
C LEU A 10 6.76 4.47 -1.47
N ARG A 11 5.88 3.49 -1.60
CA ARG A 11 4.73 3.51 -2.47
C ARG A 11 3.52 3.01 -1.69
N ALA A 12 2.35 3.54 -2.02
CA ALA A 12 1.08 3.10 -1.46
C ALA A 12 0.31 2.28 -2.50
N CYS A 13 -0.24 1.13 -2.11
CA CYS A 13 -1.12 0.34 -2.97
C CYS A 13 -2.41 1.11 -3.25
N LEU A 14 -2.76 1.29 -4.54
CA LEU A 14 -3.94 2.05 -4.95
C LEU A 14 -5.27 1.38 -4.53
N ARG A 15 -5.25 0.08 -4.20
CA ARG A 15 -6.44 -0.68 -3.81
C ARG A 15 -6.70 -0.73 -2.31
N CYS A 16 -5.66 -0.81 -1.49
CA CYS A 16 -5.79 -1.01 -0.03
C CYS A 16 -4.98 -0.04 0.81
N GLN A 17 -4.29 0.92 0.19
CA GLN A 17 -3.49 1.96 0.83
C GLN A 17 -2.27 1.47 1.62
N PHE A 18 -1.94 0.16 1.61
CA PHE A 18 -0.74 -0.37 2.27
C PHE A 18 0.52 0.29 1.71
N VAL A 19 1.45 0.68 2.58
CA VAL A 19 2.69 1.38 2.24
C VAL A 19 3.90 0.53 2.55
N GLN A 20 4.75 0.32 1.55
CA GLN A 20 6.08 -0.28 1.68
C GLN A 20 6.98 0.19 0.53
N ARG A 21 8.21 -0.32 0.45
CA ARG A 21 9.11 0.02 -0.66
C ARG A 21 8.57 -0.62 -1.95
N GLY A 22 8.77 0.05 -3.09
CA GLY A 22 8.45 -0.54 -4.40
C GLY A 22 9.13 -1.89 -4.62
N ALA A 23 10.38 -2.04 -4.16
CA ALA A 23 11.11 -3.31 -4.22
C ALA A 23 10.44 -4.44 -3.40
N ASP A 24 9.80 -4.11 -2.27
CA ASP A 24 9.10 -5.11 -1.46
C ASP A 24 7.80 -5.57 -2.14
N PHE A 25 7.08 -4.67 -2.82
CA PHE A 25 5.94 -5.05 -3.67
C PHE A 25 6.38 -5.94 -4.84
N ASN A 26 7.51 -5.65 -5.48
CA ASN A 26 8.01 -6.49 -6.57
C ASN A 26 8.46 -7.87 -6.06
N ALA A 27 9.11 -7.93 -4.89
CA ALA A 27 9.63 -9.19 -4.36
C ALA A 27 8.54 -10.13 -3.81
N ARG A 28 7.50 -9.58 -3.16
CA ARG A 28 6.51 -10.36 -2.39
C ARG A 28 5.06 -10.01 -2.69
N GLY A 29 4.80 -9.01 -3.51
CA GLY A 29 3.45 -8.53 -3.75
C GLY A 29 2.89 -7.63 -2.64
N CYS A 30 1.63 -7.23 -2.83
CA CYS A 30 0.89 -6.54 -1.76
C CYS A 30 0.30 -7.57 -0.79
N PRO A 31 0.60 -7.50 0.52
CA PRO A 31 0.14 -8.52 1.47
C PRO A 31 -1.38 -8.63 1.59
N ASN A 32 -2.12 -7.59 1.18
CA ASN A 32 -3.57 -7.55 1.21
C ASN A 32 -4.24 -7.84 -0.14
N CYS A 33 -3.50 -7.77 -1.25
CA CYS A 33 -4.10 -7.70 -2.59
C CYS A 33 -3.37 -8.55 -3.64
N GLU A 34 -2.32 -9.28 -3.28
CA GLU A 34 -1.51 -10.01 -4.26
C GLU A 34 -2.31 -11.02 -5.08
N ALA A 35 -3.27 -11.70 -4.46
CA ALA A 35 -4.14 -12.65 -5.16
C ALA A 35 -4.93 -12.04 -6.33
N VAL A 36 -5.12 -10.72 -6.34
CA VAL A 36 -5.84 -9.97 -7.37
C VAL A 36 -4.88 -9.18 -8.26
N LEU A 37 -3.89 -8.51 -7.66
CA LEU A 37 -3.03 -7.56 -8.36
C LEU A 37 -1.78 -8.19 -8.98
N GLN A 38 -1.37 -9.38 -8.54
CA GLN A 38 -0.26 -10.16 -9.12
C GLN A 38 1.02 -9.32 -9.37
N MET A 39 1.45 -8.57 -8.36
CA MET A 39 2.62 -7.68 -8.46
C MET A 39 3.95 -8.43 -8.39
N GLN A 40 3.97 -9.63 -7.81
CA GLN A 40 5.21 -10.35 -7.56
C GLN A 40 5.96 -10.66 -8.88
N GLY A 41 7.22 -10.25 -8.96
CA GLY A 41 8.08 -10.43 -10.12
C GLY A 41 7.85 -9.43 -11.26
N SER A 42 6.82 -8.58 -11.20
CA SER A 42 6.50 -7.61 -12.25
C SER A 42 6.69 -6.18 -11.78
N GLN A 43 7.74 -5.50 -12.28
CA GLN A 43 7.99 -4.10 -11.92
C GLN A 43 6.93 -3.17 -12.52
N ASP A 44 6.45 -3.47 -13.73
CA ASP A 44 5.42 -2.70 -14.42
C ASP A 44 4.10 -2.75 -13.65
N THR A 45 3.66 -3.95 -13.24
CA THR A 45 2.44 -4.12 -12.43
C THR A 45 2.53 -3.39 -11.10
N VAL A 46 3.72 -3.35 -10.46
CA VAL A 46 3.94 -2.56 -9.25
C VAL A 46 3.74 -1.06 -9.54
N LEU A 47 4.29 -0.55 -10.65
CA LEU A 47 4.14 0.86 -11.00
C LEU A 47 2.68 1.23 -11.31
N ASP A 48 1.94 0.34 -11.96
CA ASP A 48 0.52 0.52 -12.31
C ASP A 48 -0.40 0.43 -11.09
N CYS A 49 -0.09 -0.45 -10.13
CA CYS A 49 -0.96 -0.74 -8.98
C CYS A 49 -0.61 0.05 -7.71
N THR A 50 0.45 0.85 -7.73
CA THR A 50 0.92 1.61 -6.56
C THR A 50 1.33 3.03 -6.94
N THR A 51 1.28 3.96 -5.99
CA THR A 51 1.65 5.37 -6.19
C THR A 51 2.70 5.83 -5.19
N SER A 52 3.65 6.66 -5.62
CA SER A 52 4.53 7.41 -4.71
C SER A 52 3.88 8.72 -4.24
N ASN A 53 2.72 9.09 -4.80
CA ASN A 53 1.97 10.28 -4.42
C ASN A 53 0.84 9.90 -3.45
N PHE A 54 1.14 9.98 -2.16
CA PHE A 54 0.20 9.70 -1.08
C PHE A 54 0.42 10.66 0.09
N ASP A 55 -0.63 10.92 0.86
CA ASP A 55 -0.62 11.81 2.00
C ASP A 55 -0.88 11.04 3.29
N GLY A 56 -0.15 11.43 4.34
CA GLY A 56 -0.28 10.86 5.69
C GLY A 56 0.21 9.42 5.79
N LEU A 57 0.66 9.04 6.99
CA LEU A 57 1.02 7.67 7.32
C LEU A 57 0.33 7.25 8.61
N VAL A 58 -0.25 6.05 8.58
CA VAL A 58 -0.86 5.38 9.71
C VAL A 58 -0.07 4.11 9.98
N SER A 59 0.51 4.00 11.18
CA SER A 59 1.08 2.74 11.65
C SER A 59 -0.02 1.91 12.30
N MET A 60 -0.57 0.96 11.56
CA MET A 60 -1.65 0.11 12.03
C MET A 60 -1.11 -1.14 12.72
N ILE A 61 -1.43 -1.30 14.00
CA ILE A 61 -0.97 -2.43 14.83
C ILE A 61 -2.10 -3.45 15.07
N HIS A 62 -3.28 -2.98 15.48
CA HIS A 62 -4.47 -3.79 15.73
C HIS A 62 -5.67 -3.28 14.91
N PRO A 63 -5.77 -3.67 13.62
CA PRO A 63 -6.81 -3.19 12.71
C PRO A 63 -8.24 -3.44 13.19
N ASP A 64 -8.47 -4.60 13.80
CA ASP A 64 -9.77 -5.08 14.28
C ASP A 64 -10.33 -4.26 15.47
N GLN A 65 -9.44 -3.63 16.23
CA GLN A 65 -9.77 -2.86 17.44
C GLN A 65 -9.67 -1.35 17.25
N SER A 66 -9.14 -0.90 16.11
CA SER A 66 -8.84 0.50 15.86
C SER A 66 -10.01 1.24 15.21
N TRP A 67 -10.45 2.35 15.82
CA TRP A 67 -11.38 3.27 15.17
C TRP A 67 -10.80 3.87 13.89
N VAL A 68 -9.50 4.20 13.88
CA VAL A 68 -8.81 4.73 12.69
C VAL A 68 -8.87 3.72 11.55
N ALA A 69 -8.73 2.42 11.84
CA ALA A 69 -8.83 1.38 10.82
C ALA A 69 -10.22 1.32 10.20
N LYS A 70 -11.28 1.38 11.04
CA LYS A 70 -12.67 1.41 10.57
C LYS A 70 -12.95 2.64 9.72
N TRP A 71 -12.45 3.81 10.12
CA TRP A 71 -12.60 5.06 9.37
C TRP A 71 -11.89 5.01 8.01
N GLN A 72 -10.75 4.31 7.94
CA GLN A 72 -9.98 4.14 6.71
C GLN A 72 -10.39 2.90 5.89
N HIS A 73 -11.39 2.13 6.32
CA HIS A 73 -11.81 0.87 5.70
C HIS A 73 -10.67 -0.19 5.59
N ILE A 74 -9.77 -0.21 6.57
CA ILE A 74 -8.63 -1.14 6.65
C ILE A 74 -8.71 -2.09 7.85
N GLU A 75 -9.84 -2.18 8.54
CA GLU A 75 -10.03 -3.01 9.75
C GLU A 75 -9.91 -4.53 9.50
N LYS A 76 -9.99 -4.97 8.24
CA LYS A 76 -9.79 -6.37 7.83
C LYS A 76 -8.46 -6.63 7.14
N ARG A 77 -7.55 -5.64 7.13
CA ARG A 77 -6.25 -5.73 6.47
C ARG A 77 -5.16 -6.11 7.46
N VAL A 78 -4.00 -6.53 6.97
CA VAL A 78 -2.88 -6.92 7.85
C VAL A 78 -2.31 -5.73 8.63
N PRO A 79 -1.67 -5.93 9.79
CA PRO A 79 -0.88 -4.88 10.43
C PRO A 79 0.23 -4.34 9.51
N GLY A 80 0.51 -3.04 9.57
CA GLY A 80 1.53 -2.39 8.75
C GLY A 80 1.31 -0.89 8.57
N LEU A 81 2.06 -0.30 7.64
CA LEU A 81 1.91 1.11 7.29
C LEU A 81 0.81 1.30 6.23
N TYR A 82 0.00 2.32 6.40
CA TYR A 82 -1.06 2.70 5.46
C TYR A 82 -1.00 4.20 5.16
N ALA A 83 -1.33 4.57 3.93
CA ALA A 83 -1.53 5.97 3.57
C ALA A 83 -2.92 6.43 4.05
N VAL A 84 -3.05 7.70 4.48
CA VAL A 84 -4.36 8.31 4.75
C VAL A 84 -5.11 8.57 3.45
N LYS A 85 -4.38 8.92 2.40
CA LYS A 85 -4.92 9.16 1.06
C LYS A 85 -3.89 8.77 0.00
N THR A 86 -4.36 8.17 -1.09
CA THR A 86 -3.55 7.86 -2.28
C THR A 86 -4.02 8.67 -3.47
N THR A 87 -3.08 9.13 -4.30
CA THR A 87 -3.38 9.78 -5.57
C THR A 87 -3.01 8.88 -6.74
N GLY A 88 -3.98 8.58 -7.59
CA GLY A 88 -3.86 7.69 -8.74
C GLY A 88 -5.14 6.89 -8.93
N ARG A 89 -5.26 6.18 -10.04
CA ARG A 89 -6.38 5.28 -10.33
C ARG A 89 -5.83 3.91 -10.68
N LEU A 90 -6.45 2.87 -10.14
CA LEU A 90 -6.13 1.51 -10.49
C LEU A 90 -6.57 1.24 -11.95
N PRO A 91 -5.81 0.50 -12.76
CA PRO A 91 -6.27 0.10 -14.09
C PRO A 91 -7.59 -0.67 -14.03
N GLU A 92 -8.45 -0.50 -15.04
CA GLU A 92 -9.81 -1.04 -15.08
C GLU A 92 -9.85 -2.57 -14.93
N GLN A 93 -8.83 -3.29 -15.41
CA GLN A 93 -8.75 -4.75 -15.25
C GLN A 93 -8.61 -5.23 -13.80
N TYR A 94 -8.34 -4.33 -12.85
CA TYR A 94 -8.15 -4.63 -11.43
C TYR A 94 -9.16 -3.95 -10.50
N GLU A 95 -10.08 -3.13 -11.05
CA GLU A 95 -11.15 -2.46 -10.27
C GLU A 95 -12.11 -3.48 -9.61
#